data_AF-A0A969H2G9-F1
#
_entry.id   AF-A0A969H2G9-F1
#
_cell.length_a   1.000
_cell.length_b   1.000
_cell.length_c   1.000
_cell.angle_alpha   90.00
_cell.angle_beta   90.00
_cell.angle_gamma   90.00
#
_symmetry.space_group_name_H-M   'P 1'
#
loop_
_entity.id
_entity.type
_entity.pdbx_description
1 polymer ?
#
loop_
_entity_poly.entity_id
_entity_poly.type
_entity_poly.pdbx_seq_one_letter_code
_entity_poly.pdbx_strand_id
1 'polypeptide(L)'
;MRPSWWVLLSIPIAVFSFAGLYYVVTTLWPNPDTVLAQPQALLFTFLFFGLSAATIPITAFFNHRFARTGWLERDKTRLIRQGAWVGFLGILLAYLQMIRALNWTIAAVLVGVFILIETFFITRG
;
A
#
# COMPACT_ATOMS: atom_id res chain seq x y z
N MET A 1 3.84 24.21 0.16
CA MET A 1 4.95 23.24 0.00
C MET A 1 5.31 23.12 -1.47
N ARG A 2 6.59 23.18 -1.83
CA ARG A 2 7.03 22.57 -3.09
C ARG A 2 6.98 21.06 -2.87
N PRO A 3 6.12 20.29 -3.54
CA PRO A 3 6.14 18.84 -3.41
C PRO A 3 7.56 18.38 -3.73
N SER A 4 8.19 17.69 -2.78
CA SER A 4 9.50 17.08 -3.03
C SER A 4 9.34 16.19 -4.26
N TRP A 5 10.23 16.35 -5.25
CA TRP A 5 10.13 15.70 -6.56
C TRP A 5 9.82 14.19 -6.46
N TRP A 6 10.34 13.53 -5.43
CA TRP A 6 10.11 12.11 -5.13
C TRP A 6 8.66 11.74 -4.79
N VAL A 7 7.87 12.65 -4.19
CA VAL A 7 6.44 12.43 -3.96
C VAL A 7 5.68 12.43 -5.29
N LEU A 8 6.08 13.29 -6.23
CA LEU A 8 5.46 13.31 -7.55
C LEU A 8 5.74 12.04 -8.35
N LEU A 9 6.91 11.41 -8.14
CA LEU A 9 7.24 10.12 -8.77
C LEU A 9 6.34 8.96 -8.32
N SER A 10 5.68 9.07 -7.16
CA SER A 10 4.73 8.03 -6.71
C SER A 10 3.47 7.97 -7.58
N ILE A 11 3.06 9.09 -8.19
CA ILE A 11 1.86 9.17 -9.02
C ILE A 11 1.97 8.29 -10.28
N PRO A 12 3.00 8.43 -11.14
CA PRO A 12 3.13 7.57 -12.30
C PRO A 12 3.34 6.10 -11.93
N ILE A 13 4.00 5.80 -10.81
CA ILE A 13 4.14 4.42 -10.31
C ILE A 13 2.77 3.84 -9.95
N ALA A 14 1.93 4.60 -9.25
CA ALA A 14 0.58 4.17 -8.90
C ALA A 14 -0.26 3.92 -10.16
N VAL A 15 -0.24 4.86 -11.11
CA VAL A 15 -0.97 4.75 -12.38
C VAL A 15 -0.51 3.51 -13.17
N PHE A 16 0.80 3.33 -13.33
CA PHE A 16 1.35 2.16 -14.02
C PHE A 16 0.97 0.86 -13.32
N SER A 17 1.03 0.84 -11.98
CA SER A 17 0.71 -0.35 -11.20
C SER A 17 -0.77 -0.72 -11.27
N PHE A 18 -1.67 0.27 -11.19
CA PHE A 18 -3.11 0.01 -11.35
C PHE A 18 -3.49 -0.35 -12.79
N ALA A 19 -2.82 0.22 -13.80
CA ALA A 19 -3.01 -0.19 -15.19
C ALA A 19 -2.56 -1.66 -15.40
N GLY A 20 -1.42 -2.05 -14.83
CA GLY A 20 -0.97 -3.44 -14.82
C GLY A 20 -1.93 -4.37 -14.10
N LEU A 21 -2.45 -3.94 -12.94
CA LEU A 21 -3.47 -4.69 -12.19
C LEU A 21 -4.75 -4.88 -13.01
N TYR A 22 -5.25 -3.82 -13.66
CA TYR A 22 -6.42 -3.88 -14.54
C TYR A 22 -6.21 -4.91 -15.66
N TYR A 23 -5.06 -4.85 -16.33
CA TYR A 23 -4.72 -5.81 -17.38
C TYR A 23 -4.66 -7.25 -16.87
N VAL A 24 -4.08 -7.49 -15.69
CA VAL A 24 -4.03 -8.82 -15.08
C VAL A 24 -5.44 -9.35 -14.79
N VAL A 25 -6.31 -8.52 -14.21
CA VAL A 25 -7.67 -8.92 -13.85
C VAL A 25 -8.54 -9.19 -15.08
N THR A 26 -8.45 -8.37 -16.14
CA THR A 26 -9.34 -8.51 -17.31
C THR A 26 -8.85 -9.56 -18.32
N THR A 27 -7.54 -9.74 -18.46
CA THR A 27 -6.96 -10.53 -19.55
C THR A 27 -6.50 -11.91 -19.09
N LEU A 28 -5.91 -12.01 -17.89
CA LEU A 28 -5.38 -13.28 -17.37
C LEU A 28 -6.38 -14.07 -16.53
N TRP A 29 -7.45 -13.45 -16.02
CA TRP A 29 -8.35 -14.05 -15.04
C TRP A 29 -9.67 -14.71 -15.55
N PRO A 30 -9.74 -15.33 -16.74
CA PRO A 30 -10.82 -16.29 -17.01
C PRO A 30 -10.37 -17.74 -17.23
N ASN A 31 -9.07 -18.08 -17.23
CA ASN A 31 -8.62 -19.46 -17.48
C ASN A 31 -8.28 -20.22 -16.19
N PRO A 32 -9.14 -21.17 -15.74
CA PRO A 32 -8.85 -22.04 -14.58
C PRO A 32 -7.68 -23.00 -14.82
N ASP A 33 -7.24 -23.15 -16.07
CA ASP A 33 -6.26 -24.16 -16.49
C ASP A 33 -4.83 -23.63 -16.50
N THR A 34 -4.65 -22.31 -16.44
CA THR A 34 -3.33 -21.69 -16.22
C THR A 34 -2.98 -21.76 -14.74
N VAL A 35 -2.74 -22.98 -14.28
CA VAL A 35 -2.16 -23.38 -12.99
C VAL A 35 -0.68 -22.98 -12.95
N LEU A 36 -0.41 -21.69 -13.06
CA LEU A 36 0.90 -21.13 -12.80
C LEU A 36 0.72 -20.20 -11.60
N ALA A 37 1.62 -20.28 -10.62
CA ALA A 37 1.70 -19.32 -9.52
C ALA A 37 1.94 -17.85 -9.98
N GLN A 38 2.17 -17.66 -11.28
CA GLN A 38 2.62 -16.42 -11.91
C GLN A 38 1.56 -15.30 -11.97
N PRO A 39 0.28 -15.53 -12.35
CA PRO A 39 -0.72 -14.46 -12.42
C PRO A 39 -1.09 -13.93 -11.03
N GLN A 40 -1.11 -14.82 -10.02
CA GLN A 40 -1.35 -14.43 -8.62
C GLN A 40 -0.21 -13.57 -8.07
N ALA A 41 1.05 -13.96 -8.34
CA ALA A 41 2.21 -13.18 -7.95
C ALA A 41 2.20 -11.78 -8.61
N LEU A 42 1.86 -11.70 -9.91
CA LEU A 42 1.72 -10.42 -10.60
C LEU A 42 0.60 -9.57 -10.02
N LEU A 43 -0.57 -10.15 -9.72
CA LEU A 43 -1.65 -9.42 -9.06
C LEU A 43 -1.20 -8.83 -7.72
N PHE A 44 -0.60 -9.64 -6.83
CA PHE A 44 -0.17 -9.14 -5.53
C PHE A 44 0.95 -8.10 -5.66
N THR A 45 1.84 -8.26 -6.63
CA THR A 45 2.91 -7.30 -6.91
C THR A 45 2.33 -5.95 -7.36
N PHE A 46 1.46 -5.95 -8.37
CA PHE A 46 0.84 -4.72 -8.87
C PHE A 46 -0.09 -4.08 -7.83
N LEU A 47 -0.80 -4.89 -7.04
CA LEU A 47 -1.62 -4.40 -5.93
C LEU A 47 -0.76 -3.73 -4.85
N PHE A 48 0.36 -4.35 -4.46
CA PHE A 48 1.29 -3.79 -3.48
C PHE A 48 1.83 -2.43 -3.93
N PHE A 49 2.40 -2.37 -5.14
CA PHE A 49 3.00 -1.14 -5.64
C PHE A 49 1.94 -0.06 -5.90
N GLY A 50 0.77 -0.44 -6.41
CA GLY A 50 -0.35 0.48 -6.63
C GLY A 50 -0.82 1.12 -5.33
N LEU A 51 -1.11 0.32 -4.31
CA LEU A 51 -1.56 0.83 -3.00
C LEU A 51 -0.46 1.60 -2.28
N SER A 52 0.77 1.09 -2.27
CA SER A 52 1.89 1.77 -1.61
C SER A 52 2.16 3.14 -2.23
N ALA A 53 2.24 3.21 -3.56
CA ALA A 53 2.53 4.44 -4.28
C ALA A 53 1.35 5.43 -4.20
N ALA A 54 0.11 4.98 -4.30
CA ALA A 54 -1.08 5.84 -4.16
C ALA A 54 -1.22 6.44 -2.76
N THR A 55 -0.71 5.74 -1.74
CA THR A 55 -0.78 6.19 -0.35
C THR A 55 0.21 7.33 -0.06
N ILE A 56 1.38 7.35 -0.71
CA ILE A 56 2.44 8.35 -0.48
C ILE A 56 1.94 9.82 -0.57
N PRO A 57 1.21 10.25 -1.61
CA PRO A 57 0.74 11.65 -1.68
C PRO A 57 -0.32 11.95 -0.60
N ILE A 58 -1.17 10.97 -0.27
CA ILE A 58 -2.22 11.10 0.75
C ILE A 58 -1.56 11.28 2.14
N THR A 59 -0.59 10.43 2.47
CA THR A 59 0.12 10.52 3.74
C THR A 59 1.02 11.74 3.80
N ALA A 60 1.64 12.16 2.70
CA ALA A 60 2.39 13.42 2.64
C ALA A 60 1.51 14.63 2.96
N PHE A 61 0.29 14.67 2.42
CA PHE A 61 -0.70 15.71 2.74
C PHE A 61 -1.07 15.71 4.23
N PHE A 62 -1.39 14.54 4.80
CA PHE A 62 -1.76 14.43 6.21
C PHE A 62 -0.62 14.78 7.16
N ASN A 63 0.59 14.30 6.89
CA ASN A 63 1.77 14.63 7.70
C ASN A 63 2.10 16.13 7.61
N HIS A 64 1.93 16.75 6.44
CA HIS A 64 2.09 18.20 6.35
C HIS A 64 1.09 18.97 7.22
N ARG A 65 -0.17 18.51 7.25
CA ARG A 65 -1.27 19.21 7.92
C ARG A 65 -1.28 19.01 9.44
N PHE A 66 -0.87 17.84 9.92
CA PHE A 66 -1.08 17.41 11.31
C PHE A 66 0.20 17.02 12.06
N ALA A 67 1.32 16.74 11.39
CA ALA A 67 2.55 16.37 12.08
C ALA A 67 3.35 17.60 12.58
N ARG A 68 4.24 17.37 13.55
CA ARG A 68 5.15 18.40 14.09
C ARG A 68 6.05 18.97 12.99
N THR A 69 6.46 20.22 13.12
CA THR A 69 7.42 20.85 12.22
C THR A 69 8.74 20.04 12.16
N GLY A 70 9.33 19.95 10.97
CA GLY A 70 10.56 19.18 10.73
C GLY A 70 10.39 17.66 10.78
N TRP A 71 9.16 17.12 10.70
CA TRP A 71 8.92 15.67 10.77
C TRP A 71 9.69 14.87 9.69
N LEU A 72 9.83 15.44 8.49
CA LEU A 72 10.51 14.77 7.37
C LEU A 72 12.04 14.76 7.55
N GLU A 73 12.59 15.71 8.30
CA GLU A 73 14.02 15.77 8.60
C GLU A 73 14.41 14.73 9.66
N ARG A 74 13.52 14.49 10.63
CA ARG A 74 13.70 13.46 11.65
C ARG A 74 13.56 12.06 11.09
N ASP A 75 12.54 11.83 10.26
CA ASP A 75 12.28 10.52 9.66
C ASP A 75 12.03 10.66 8.15
N LYS A 76 13.11 10.49 7.37
CA LYS A 76 13.08 10.55 5.90
C LYS A 76 12.36 9.34 5.27
N THR A 77 12.28 8.21 5.97
CA THR A 77 11.69 6.97 5.45
C THR A 77 10.21 6.82 5.83
N ARG A 78 9.69 7.71 6.69
CA ARG A 78 8.30 7.72 7.16
C ARG A 78 7.25 7.52 6.05
N LEU A 79 7.33 8.29 4.97
CA LEU A 79 6.34 8.21 3.88
C LEU A 79 6.41 6.87 3.13
N ILE A 80 7.61 6.38 2.89
CA ILE A 80 7.84 5.09 2.22
C ILE A 80 7.33 3.96 3.11
N ARG A 81 7.62 4.02 4.42
CA ARG A 81 7.14 3.07 5.42
C ARG A 81 5.61 3.06 5.49
N GLN A 82 4.97 4.22 5.58
CA GLN A 82 3.50 4.32 5.60
C GLN A 82 2.86 3.78 4.32
N GLY A 83 3.46 4.06 3.15
CA GLY A 83 3.05 3.45 1.89
C GLY A 83 3.16 1.93 1.92
N ALA A 84 4.32 1.40 2.32
CA ALA A 84 4.55 -0.04 2.42
C ALA A 84 3.57 -0.73 3.38
N TRP A 85 3.26 -0.11 4.52
CA TRP A 85 2.26 -0.61 5.46
C TRP A 85 0.88 -0.76 4.82
N VAL A 86 0.42 0.25 4.08
CA VAL A 86 -0.86 0.18 3.37
C VAL A 86 -0.84 -0.87 2.26
N GLY A 87 0.27 -0.97 1.52
CA GLY A 87 0.46 -2.02 0.52
C GLY A 87 0.38 -3.43 1.11
N PHE A 88 1.11 -3.69 2.20
CA PHE A 88 1.09 -4.99 2.88
C PHE A 88 -0.29 -5.32 3.44
N LEU A 89 -0.94 -4.36 4.10
CA LEU A 89 -2.29 -4.54 4.60
C LEU A 89 -3.25 -4.89 3.45
N GLY A 90 -3.16 -4.19 2.33
CA GLY A 90 -3.98 -4.45 1.15
C GLY A 90 -3.78 -5.84 0.57
N ILE A 91 -2.53 -6.31 0.41
CA ILE A 91 -2.27 -7.70 -0.02
C ILE A 91 -2.87 -8.69 0.96
N LEU A 92 -2.66 -8.49 2.26
CA LEU A 92 -3.07 -9.44 3.28
C LEU A 92 -4.60 -9.56 3.33
N LEU A 93 -5.31 -8.44 3.23
CA LEU A 93 -6.77 -8.42 3.10
C LEU A 93 -7.24 -9.10 1.80
N ALA A 94 -6.61 -8.81 0.66
CA ALA A 94 -6.95 -9.45 -0.62
C ALA A 94 -6.73 -10.96 -0.58
N TYR A 95 -5.63 -11.42 0.03
CA TYR A 95 -5.33 -12.84 0.19
C TYR A 95 -6.35 -13.52 1.10
N LEU A 96 -6.69 -12.93 2.26
CA LEU A 96 -7.72 -13.45 3.15
C LEU A 96 -9.10 -13.52 2.50
N GLN A 97 -9.43 -12.53 1.66
CA GLN A 97 -10.66 -12.53 0.88
C GLN A 97 -10.66 -13.67 -0.15
N MET A 98 -9.53 -13.94 -0.80
CA MET A 98 -9.38 -15.01 -1.79
C MET A 98 -9.63 -16.40 -1.17
N ILE A 99 -9.10 -16.66 0.03
CA ILE A 99 -9.35 -17.91 0.76
C ILE A 99 -10.67 -17.90 1.56
N ARG A 100 -11.49 -16.84 1.41
CA ARG A 100 -12.77 -16.62 2.12
C ARG A 100 -12.66 -16.67 3.65
N ALA A 101 -11.49 -16.36 4.19
CA ALA A 101 -11.24 -16.26 5.63
C ALA A 101 -11.44 -14.84 6.17
N LEU A 102 -11.61 -13.83 5.29
CA LEU A 102 -11.78 -12.45 5.71
C LEU A 102 -13.15 -12.25 6.36
N ASN A 103 -13.12 -11.74 7.60
CA ASN A 103 -14.29 -11.19 8.28
C ASN A 103 -13.96 -9.80 8.83
N TRP A 104 -15.00 -9.06 9.20
CA TRP A 104 -14.87 -7.69 9.71
C TRP A 104 -13.99 -7.59 10.96
N THR A 105 -14.05 -8.59 11.85
CA THR A 105 -13.24 -8.64 13.06
C THR A 105 -11.76 -8.78 12.73
N ILE A 106 -11.38 -9.69 11.85
CA ILE A 106 -10.00 -9.90 11.39
C ILE A 106 -9.49 -8.64 10.69
N ALA A 107 -10.30 -8.03 9.81
CA ALA A 107 -9.92 -6.79 9.15
C ALA A 107 -9.63 -5.67 10.15
N ALA A 108 -10.50 -5.49 11.16
CA ALA A 108 -10.31 -4.48 12.20
C ALA A 108 -9.06 -4.74 13.05
N VAL A 109 -8.81 -6.00 13.42
CA VAL A 109 -7.60 -6.39 14.18
C VAL A 109 -6.34 -6.09 13.38
N LEU A 110 -6.29 -6.46 12.09
CA LEU A 110 -5.14 -6.19 11.23
C LEU A 110 -4.87 -4.69 11.09
N VAL A 111 -5.90 -3.90 10.81
CA VAL A 111 -5.80 -2.44 10.77
C VAL A 111 -5.24 -1.91 12.09
N GLY A 112 -5.76 -2.38 13.22
CA GLY A 112 -5.30 -2.01 14.55
C GLY A 112 -3.81 -2.32 14.77
N VAL A 113 -3.35 -3.51 14.39
CA VAL A 113 -1.94 -3.91 14.50
C VAL A 113 -1.03 -2.98 13.70
N PHE A 114 -1.36 -2.69 12.44
CA PHE A 114 -0.55 -1.79 11.61
C PHE A 114 -0.53 -0.36 12.16
N ILE A 115 -1.65 0.14 12.68
CA ILE A 115 -1.73 1.45 13.35
C ILE A 115 -0.84 1.47 14.61
N LEU A 116 -0.90 0.42 15.44
CA LEU A 116 -0.08 0.33 16.65
C LEU A 116 1.41 0.28 16.31
N ILE A 117 1.80 -0.48 15.29
CA ILE A 117 3.18 -0.54 14.81
C ILE A 117 3.65 0.84 14.35
N GLU A 118 2.87 1.53 13.52
CA GLU A 118 3.26 2.87 13.04
C GLU A 118 3.31 3.89 14.20
N THR A 119 2.38 3.79 15.15
CA THR A 119 2.38 4.65 16.35
C THR A 119 3.63 4.41 17.21
N PHE A 120 4.06 3.16 17.34
CA PHE A 120 5.30 2.80 18.02
C PHE A 120 6.52 3.44 17.35
N PHE A 121 6.62 3.39 16.02
CA PHE A 121 7.69 4.05 15.28
C PHE A 121 7.67 5.58 15.43
N ILE A 122 6.48 6.20 15.44
CA ILE A 122 6.34 7.66 15.62
C ILE A 122 6.70 8.11 17.04
N THR A 123 6.46 7.28 18.05
CA THR A 123 6.70 7.64 19.46
C THR A 123 8.13 7.41 19.90
N ARG A 124 8.84 6.44 19.31
CA ARG A 124 10.22 6.09 19.69
C ARG A 124 11.29 6.50 18.68
N GLY A 125 10.91 6.91 17.46
CA GLY A 125 11.81 7.48 16.45
C GLY A 125 11.90 9.00 16.55
#